data_AF-A0A957YZ31-F1
#
_entry.id   AF-A0A957YZ31-F1
#
_cell.length_a   1.000
_cell.length_b   1.000
_cell.length_c   1.000
_cell.angle_alpha   90.00
_cell.angle_beta   90.00
_cell.angle_gamma   90.00
#
_symmetry.space_group_name_H-M   'P 1'
#
loop_
_entity.id
_entity.type
_entity.pdbx_description
1 polymer ?
#
loop_
_entity_poly.entity_id
_entity_poly.type
_entity_poly.pdbx_seq_one_letter_code
_entity_poly.pdbx_strand_id
1 'polypeptide(L)'
;MSETPNGSGYTPSEEAIAAIQAGTGASPEAIRDMPEMRIARLLQKLEIPNRPLARIEHERDALLNDNREIPEESYARAQAQLSQMRSAMPSAFQSVAGVPTGNVVFSTDARALSRTAGLMASNTGWAALGPGKVGGRTRALVIDPTNPKRIFAAGVGGGVWRTLDGGLSWMPTDDFMANLAVCSLVMDPANPNILYAGTGEGYANVDAIRGDGIFKTNDGGTTWTSLTATSANEDFFYVNGLAIAGNGQLLLAATTTGIFRSTNGGQSWTQSFHAGMGNIAIDPNDANKAVAGGLNGNLVTRGKAYFSTDGGVTWQQATGANAVSGRIQVCYAAAGSSTVYASVDANPSQIWRSTNGGASYSSRNATWNGQSSNFLGGQGWYDNVLWAGDPTNVNLLLVGGVDLWRSTDGGHTLRPITTWWSDQSAHADHHAIVADPGYNGTTNKRVYFGNDGGVYRADDVTTVGNNPAEPYTNGWVNLNNGYGVTQFYYGDGHIATNTIMGGAQDNGTLRYTPTQGPNGWNEVWGGDGG
;
A
#
# COMPACT_ATOMS: atom_id res chain seq x y z
N MET A 1 17.39 37.61 4.86
CA MET A 1 16.13 38.23 4.41
C MET A 1 15.88 37.74 3.00
N SER A 2 14.79 37.02 2.81
CA SER A 2 14.25 36.56 1.53
C SER A 2 12.76 36.40 1.77
N GLU A 3 11.95 37.12 1.01
CA GLU A 3 10.54 37.34 1.36
C GLU A 3 9.67 36.17 0.93
N THR A 4 8.72 35.80 1.79
CA THR A 4 7.60 34.91 1.42
C THR A 4 6.48 35.77 0.83
N PRO A 5 6.15 35.64 -0.48
CA PRO A 5 5.04 36.38 -1.07
C PRO A 5 3.70 35.73 -0.69
N ASN A 6 3.20 36.03 0.51
CA ASN A 6 1.81 35.79 0.84
C ASN A 6 0.93 36.82 0.11
N GLY A 7 0.10 36.37 -0.85
CA GLY A 7 -1.06 37.14 -1.30
C GLY A 7 -0.99 37.85 -2.65
N SER A 8 -0.13 37.42 -3.59
CA SER A 8 -0.34 37.73 -5.01
C SER A 8 -1.36 36.74 -5.60
N GLY A 9 -2.46 37.24 -6.17
CA GLY A 9 -3.45 36.41 -6.86
C GLY A 9 -2.91 35.89 -8.19
N TYR A 10 -2.28 34.72 -8.18
CA TYR A 10 -1.88 34.02 -9.39
C TYR A 10 -3.12 33.71 -10.25
N THR A 11 -3.20 34.32 -11.44
CA THR A 11 -4.22 34.00 -12.43
C THR A 11 -3.58 33.08 -13.46
N PRO A 12 -4.00 31.79 -13.58
CA PRO A 12 -3.48 30.91 -14.61
C PRO A 12 -3.78 31.47 -16.02
N SER A 13 -2.88 31.24 -16.97
CA SER A 13 -3.14 31.59 -18.37
C SER A 13 -4.30 30.75 -18.91
N GLU A 14 -5.03 31.27 -19.91
CA GLU A 14 -6.10 30.50 -20.56
C GLU A 14 -5.58 29.21 -21.23
N GLU A 15 -4.29 29.17 -21.60
CA GLU A 15 -3.60 27.96 -22.06
C GLU A 15 -3.38 26.93 -20.94
N ALA A 16 -2.95 27.38 -19.75
CA ALA A 16 -2.85 26.53 -18.56
C ALA A 16 -4.23 26.02 -18.10
N ILE A 17 -5.26 26.88 -18.15
CA ILE A 17 -6.65 26.49 -17.86
C ILE A 17 -7.13 25.43 -18.86
N ALA A 18 -6.91 25.62 -20.17
CA ALA A 18 -7.28 24.66 -21.19
C ALA A 18 -6.56 23.31 -21.04
N ALA A 19 -5.26 23.33 -20.71
CA ALA A 19 -4.48 22.13 -20.44
C ALA A 19 -5.01 21.36 -19.21
N ILE A 20 -5.25 22.05 -18.09
CA ILE A 20 -5.80 21.43 -16.88
C ILE A 20 -7.23 20.94 -17.12
N GLN A 21 -8.07 21.69 -17.83
CA GLN A 21 -9.43 21.29 -18.19
C GLN A 21 -9.42 20.00 -19.04
N ALA A 22 -8.53 19.91 -20.04
CA ALA A 22 -8.39 18.73 -20.88
C ALA A 22 -7.86 17.50 -20.10
N GLY A 23 -6.94 17.71 -19.16
CA GLY A 23 -6.33 16.64 -18.36
C GLY A 23 -7.14 16.18 -17.14
N THR A 24 -8.04 17.02 -16.60
CA THR A 24 -8.74 16.75 -15.33
C THR A 24 -10.27 16.78 -15.43
N GLY A 25 -10.84 17.36 -16.49
CA GLY A 25 -12.27 17.61 -16.62
C GLY A 25 -12.84 18.72 -15.71
N ALA A 26 -12.00 19.42 -14.94
CA ALA A 26 -12.43 20.56 -14.12
C ALA A 26 -12.90 21.74 -14.97
N SER A 27 -13.86 22.54 -14.48
CA SER A 27 -14.35 23.71 -15.20
C SER A 27 -13.34 24.89 -15.13
N PRO A 28 -13.33 25.82 -16.10
CA PRO A 28 -12.44 26.98 -16.09
C PRO A 28 -12.56 27.86 -14.84
N GLU A 29 -13.74 27.89 -14.23
CA GLU A 29 -14.02 28.62 -12.98
C GLU A 29 -13.37 27.87 -11.80
N ALA A 30 -13.65 26.56 -11.70
CA ALA A 30 -13.08 25.69 -10.67
C ALA A 30 -11.54 25.61 -10.73
N ILE A 31 -10.92 25.85 -11.90
CA ILE A 31 -9.46 25.93 -12.08
C ILE A 31 -8.92 27.29 -11.63
N ARG A 32 -9.62 28.40 -11.91
CA ARG A 32 -9.22 29.75 -11.45
C ARG A 32 -9.33 29.91 -9.92
N ASP A 33 -10.21 29.14 -9.29
CA ASP A 33 -10.34 29.07 -7.82
C ASP A 33 -9.33 28.12 -7.14
N MET A 34 -8.46 27.43 -7.89
CA MET A 34 -7.43 26.55 -7.30
C MET A 34 -6.24 27.32 -6.71
N PRO A 35 -5.62 26.84 -5.62
CA PRO A 35 -4.35 27.36 -5.13
C PRO A 35 -3.23 27.29 -6.19
N GLU A 36 -2.34 28.28 -6.22
CA GLU A 36 -1.22 28.38 -7.17
C GLU A 36 -0.35 27.09 -7.21
N MET A 37 -0.01 26.51 -6.06
CA MET A 37 0.75 25.25 -6.01
C MET A 37 -0.02 24.05 -6.59
N ARG A 38 -1.35 24.02 -6.49
CA ARG A 38 -2.19 22.99 -7.12
C ARG A 38 -2.13 23.12 -8.64
N ILE A 39 -2.24 24.34 -9.16
CA ILE A 39 -2.11 24.63 -10.59
C ILE A 39 -0.71 24.22 -11.09
N ALA A 40 0.35 24.63 -10.39
CA ALA A 40 1.73 24.30 -10.76
C ALA A 40 2.00 22.79 -10.77
N ARG A 41 1.54 22.04 -9.76
CA ARG A 41 1.65 20.57 -9.71
C ARG A 41 0.82 19.88 -10.79
N LEU A 42 -0.36 20.41 -11.13
CA LEU A 42 -1.18 19.87 -12.23
C LEU A 42 -0.54 20.11 -13.60
N LEU A 43 0.02 21.30 -13.86
CA LEU A 43 0.79 21.58 -15.09
C LEU A 43 2.02 20.68 -15.19
N GLN A 44 2.78 20.52 -14.10
CA GLN A 44 3.92 19.60 -14.04
C GLN A 44 3.53 18.15 -14.43
N LYS A 45 2.38 17.64 -13.96
CA LYS A 45 1.85 16.30 -14.30
C LYS A 45 1.32 16.17 -15.74
N LEU A 46 1.15 17.30 -16.46
CA LEU A 46 0.69 17.33 -17.86
C LEU A 46 1.85 17.58 -18.85
N GLU A 47 2.80 18.45 -18.48
CA GLU A 47 4.04 18.69 -19.24
C GLU A 47 5.02 17.50 -19.16
N ILE A 48 4.99 16.78 -18.02
CA ILE A 48 5.73 15.54 -17.79
C ILE A 48 4.70 14.39 -17.71
N PRO A 49 4.13 13.94 -18.86
CA PRO A 49 3.12 12.88 -18.87
C PRO A 49 3.73 11.57 -18.37
N ASN A 50 2.97 10.81 -17.58
CA ASN A 50 3.52 9.68 -16.84
C ASN A 50 4.18 8.63 -17.76
N ARG A 51 5.48 8.37 -17.56
CA ARG A 51 6.35 7.66 -18.51
C ARG A 51 6.50 6.13 -18.40
N PRO A 52 5.87 5.35 -17.50
CA PRO A 52 6.05 3.89 -17.42
C PRO A 52 6.00 3.15 -18.77
N LEU A 53 5.13 3.53 -19.70
CA LEU A 53 5.09 2.91 -21.04
C LEU A 53 6.38 3.22 -21.83
N ALA A 54 6.74 4.49 -21.99
CA ALA A 54 7.95 4.91 -22.70
C ALA A 54 9.25 4.45 -22.02
N ARG A 55 9.22 4.29 -20.68
CA ARG A 55 10.27 3.67 -19.87
C ARG A 55 10.40 2.19 -20.19
N ILE A 56 9.32 1.41 -20.20
CA ILE A 56 9.34 -0.01 -20.57
C ILE A 56 9.79 -0.20 -22.02
N GLU A 57 9.41 0.71 -22.93
CA GLU A 57 9.93 0.71 -24.29
C GLU A 57 11.43 1.03 -24.36
N HIS A 58 11.93 1.97 -23.55
CA HIS A 58 13.35 2.29 -23.47
C HIS A 58 14.18 1.18 -22.80
N GLU A 59 13.70 0.60 -21.70
CA GLU A 59 14.35 -0.50 -20.99
C GLU A 59 14.36 -1.78 -21.84
N ARG A 60 13.24 -2.08 -22.53
CA ARG A 60 13.20 -3.10 -23.59
C ARG A 60 14.28 -2.79 -24.61
N ASP A 61 14.26 -1.61 -25.24
CA ASP A 61 15.13 -1.28 -26.36
C ASP A 61 16.62 -1.19 -25.98
N ALA A 62 16.95 -0.85 -24.72
CA ALA A 62 18.30 -0.89 -24.16
C ALA A 62 18.79 -2.31 -23.83
N LEU A 63 17.89 -3.29 -23.71
CA LEU A 63 18.20 -4.72 -23.60
C LEU A 63 18.32 -5.41 -24.96
N LEU A 64 18.05 -4.73 -26.08
CA LEU A 64 18.17 -5.28 -27.43
C LEU A 64 19.55 -5.04 -28.05
N ASN A 65 19.91 -5.90 -29.01
CA ASN A 65 20.97 -5.64 -29.99
C ASN A 65 20.47 -4.73 -31.14
N ASP A 66 21.37 -4.42 -32.08
CA ASP A 66 21.08 -3.63 -33.28
C ASP A 66 19.95 -4.22 -34.17
N ASN A 67 19.65 -5.52 -34.05
CA ASN A 67 18.55 -6.21 -34.75
C ASN A 67 17.19 -6.09 -34.04
N ARG A 68 17.13 -5.45 -32.86
CA ARG A 68 15.97 -5.41 -31.96
C ARG A 68 15.62 -6.76 -31.28
N GLU A 69 16.64 -7.57 -30.99
CA GLU A 69 16.50 -8.85 -30.27
C GLU A 69 17.26 -8.79 -28.93
N ILE A 70 16.72 -9.36 -27.85
CA ILE A 70 17.48 -9.51 -26.60
C ILE A 70 18.64 -10.49 -26.87
N PRO A 71 19.92 -10.12 -26.66
CA PRO A 71 21.03 -11.03 -26.93
C PRO A 71 20.91 -12.32 -26.13
N GLU A 72 20.99 -13.46 -26.81
CA GLU A 72 20.89 -14.81 -26.22
C GLU A 72 21.90 -15.02 -25.07
N GLU A 73 23.08 -14.42 -25.24
CA GLU A 73 24.18 -14.35 -24.28
C GLU A 73 23.96 -13.40 -23.07
N SER A 74 22.97 -12.51 -23.08
CA SER A 74 22.74 -11.58 -21.96
C SER A 74 22.25 -12.27 -20.69
N TYR A 75 21.46 -13.35 -20.82
CA TYR A 75 21.12 -14.21 -19.69
C TYR A 75 22.37 -14.92 -19.12
N ALA A 76 23.27 -15.39 -20.00
CA ALA A 76 24.54 -15.99 -19.61
C ALA A 76 25.49 -14.97 -18.94
N ARG A 77 25.52 -13.70 -19.41
CA ARG A 77 26.27 -12.61 -18.74
C ARG A 77 25.73 -12.30 -17.34
N ALA A 78 24.41 -12.26 -17.16
CA ALA A 78 23.80 -12.07 -15.84
C ALA A 78 24.12 -13.25 -14.90
N GLN A 79 24.03 -14.49 -15.38
CA GLN A 79 24.45 -15.68 -14.63
C GLN A 79 25.97 -15.66 -14.32
N ALA A 80 26.81 -15.16 -15.22
CA ALA A 80 28.25 -15.05 -15.01
C ALA A 80 28.60 -14.00 -13.95
N GLN A 81 28.00 -12.80 -14.00
CA GLN A 81 28.16 -11.79 -12.94
C GLN A 81 27.67 -12.29 -11.58
N LEU A 82 26.50 -12.94 -11.53
CA LEU A 82 25.98 -13.57 -10.32
C LEU A 82 26.95 -14.64 -9.77
N SER A 83 27.55 -15.44 -10.65
CA SER A 83 28.56 -16.45 -10.28
C SER A 83 29.87 -15.82 -9.80
N GLN A 84 30.29 -14.71 -10.41
CA GLN A 84 31.50 -13.97 -10.04
C GLN A 84 31.33 -13.30 -8.67
N MET A 85 30.18 -12.68 -8.39
CA MET A 85 29.80 -12.16 -7.06
C MET A 85 29.82 -13.28 -6.01
N ARG A 86 29.27 -14.45 -6.32
CA ARG A 86 29.31 -15.63 -5.42
C ARG A 86 30.74 -16.13 -5.16
N SER A 87 31.62 -16.07 -6.15
CA SER A 87 33.02 -16.53 -6.03
C SER A 87 33.91 -15.63 -5.15
N ALA A 88 33.49 -14.39 -4.91
CA ALA A 88 34.25 -13.41 -4.12
C ALA A 88 33.96 -13.45 -2.61
N MET A 89 33.01 -14.28 -2.16
CA MET A 89 32.59 -14.34 -0.74
C MET A 89 33.37 -15.42 0.04
N PRO A 90 33.91 -15.13 1.25
CA PRO A 90 34.60 -16.12 2.08
C PRO A 90 33.73 -17.33 2.47
N SER A 91 34.29 -18.53 2.34
CA SER A 91 33.58 -19.81 2.28
C SER A 91 32.99 -20.36 3.60
N ALA A 92 32.73 -19.51 4.60
CA ALA A 92 32.32 -19.91 5.95
C ALA A 92 30.79 -20.07 6.14
N PHE A 93 29.98 -19.91 5.10
CA PHE A 93 28.54 -19.69 5.22
C PHE A 93 27.71 -20.72 4.41
N GLN A 94 26.99 -21.65 5.08
CA GLN A 94 26.01 -22.62 4.49
C GLN A 94 24.82 -23.07 5.40
N SER A 95 23.51 -23.07 5.04
CA SER A 95 22.81 -23.03 3.72
C SER A 95 21.44 -22.23 3.57
N VAL A 96 21.37 -21.05 2.90
CA VAL A 96 20.18 -20.44 2.22
C VAL A 96 20.04 -21.03 0.80
N ALA A 97 18.86 -20.93 0.18
CA ALA A 97 18.63 -21.26 -1.24
C ALA A 97 18.26 -20.00 -2.07
N GLY A 98 19.22 -19.22 -2.57
CA GLY A 98 20.68 -19.34 -2.43
C GLY A 98 21.38 -17.99 -2.61
N VAL A 99 22.60 -17.79 -2.11
CA VAL A 99 23.59 -18.82 -1.72
C VAL A 99 23.61 -19.14 -0.23
N PRO A 100 24.05 -20.36 0.12
CA PRO A 100 24.32 -20.84 1.46
C PRO A 100 24.69 -19.88 2.66
N THR A 101 24.08 -20.10 3.86
CA THR A 101 24.32 -19.59 5.26
C THR A 101 23.34 -20.30 6.23
N GLY A 102 23.60 -20.83 7.44
CA GLY A 102 24.77 -21.18 8.29
C GLY A 102 24.38 -22.29 9.32
N ASN A 103 25.26 -23.18 9.84
CA ASN A 103 24.92 -24.18 10.90
C ASN A 103 25.72 -23.99 12.22
N VAL A 104 25.11 -24.36 13.35
CA VAL A 104 25.29 -23.71 14.67
C VAL A 104 26.56 -24.11 15.47
N VAL A 105 27.18 -23.11 16.11
CA VAL A 105 27.91 -23.29 17.38
C VAL A 105 27.26 -22.40 18.44
N PHE A 106 26.85 -22.96 19.58
CA PHE A 106 26.18 -22.23 20.65
C PHE A 106 27.17 -21.38 21.46
N SER A 107 26.97 -20.06 21.48
CA SER A 107 27.55 -19.17 22.49
C SER A 107 26.49 -18.84 23.55
N THR A 108 26.87 -18.84 24.82
CA THR A 108 25.95 -18.68 25.96
C THR A 108 25.75 -17.23 26.42
N ASP A 109 26.44 -16.26 25.82
CA ASP A 109 26.36 -14.85 26.23
C ASP A 109 25.12 -14.14 25.67
N ALA A 110 24.01 -14.24 26.41
CA ALA A 110 22.75 -13.57 26.15
C ALA A 110 22.82 -12.04 26.40
N ARG A 111 23.63 -11.31 25.61
CA ARG A 111 23.75 -9.84 25.68
C ARG A 111 24.29 -9.15 24.40
N ALA A 112 24.04 -9.70 23.22
CA ALA A 112 24.33 -9.04 21.93
C ALA A 112 23.07 -8.91 21.05
N LEU A 113 22.90 -7.75 20.41
CA LEU A 113 21.70 -7.35 19.67
C LEU A 113 21.48 -8.20 18.40
N SER A 114 20.28 -8.78 18.24
CA SER A 114 19.81 -9.20 16.92
C SER A 114 19.53 -7.96 16.07
N ARG A 115 20.33 -7.74 15.03
CA ARG A 115 20.14 -6.69 14.04
C ARG A 115 19.76 -7.36 12.72
N THR A 116 18.47 -7.34 12.41
CA THR A 116 17.96 -7.73 11.09
C THR A 116 18.49 -6.73 10.06
N ALA A 117 18.87 -7.24 8.88
CA ALA A 117 19.57 -6.44 7.91
C ALA A 117 18.61 -5.41 7.31
N GLY A 118 18.91 -4.12 7.49
CA GLY A 118 19.45 -3.40 6.34
C GLY A 118 20.94 -3.72 6.31
N LEU A 119 21.48 -4.02 5.12
CA LEU A 119 22.83 -4.59 4.92
C LEU A 119 23.89 -4.07 5.92
N MET A 120 24.40 -4.97 6.78
CA MET A 120 25.25 -4.58 7.90
C MET A 120 26.66 -4.16 7.44
N ALA A 121 26.94 -2.86 7.60
CA ALA A 121 28.22 -2.23 7.27
C ALA A 121 29.47 -2.89 7.89
N SER A 122 29.34 -3.62 9.01
CA SER A 122 30.45 -4.36 9.63
C SER A 122 30.77 -5.71 8.97
N ASN A 123 29.84 -6.29 8.20
CA ASN A 123 29.89 -7.70 7.76
C ASN A 123 29.69 -7.90 6.25
N THR A 124 29.17 -6.92 5.51
CA THR A 124 28.87 -7.06 4.07
C THR A 124 29.58 -6.06 3.17
N GLY A 125 30.18 -4.99 3.73
CA GLY A 125 30.76 -3.88 2.97
C GLY A 125 29.74 -2.91 2.34
N TRP A 126 28.45 -3.26 2.37
CA TRP A 126 27.35 -2.42 1.93
C TRP A 126 26.89 -1.48 3.06
N ALA A 127 26.32 -0.33 2.68
CA ALA A 127 25.68 0.60 3.61
C ALA A 127 24.42 1.17 2.96
N ALA A 128 23.29 1.18 3.69
CA ALA A 128 22.05 1.78 3.23
C ALA A 128 22.19 3.32 3.16
N LEU A 129 22.01 3.89 1.97
CA LEU A 129 22.08 5.35 1.76
C LEU A 129 20.74 6.06 2.01
N GLY A 130 19.71 5.36 2.48
CA GLY A 130 18.33 5.84 2.49
C GLY A 130 17.62 5.61 1.14
N PRO A 131 16.52 6.31 0.85
CA PRO A 131 15.93 7.40 1.62
C PRO A 131 15.54 7.05 3.05
N GLY A 132 15.81 7.96 3.98
CA GLY A 132 15.46 7.83 5.41
C GLY A 132 14.17 8.57 5.82
N LYS A 133 13.49 9.23 4.87
CA LYS A 133 12.30 10.08 5.10
C LYS A 133 11.28 10.06 3.95
N VAL A 134 11.70 9.67 2.75
CA VAL A 134 10.78 9.41 1.63
C VAL A 134 10.26 7.99 1.81
N GLY A 135 8.96 7.79 1.60
CA GLY A 135 8.33 6.47 1.70
C GLY A 135 8.33 5.76 0.36
N GLY A 136 7.20 5.12 0.04
CA GLY A 136 6.97 4.34 -1.17
C GLY A 136 5.73 3.46 -1.00
N ARG A 137 5.24 2.88 -2.09
CA ARG A 137 4.04 2.04 -2.18
C ARG A 137 3.81 1.07 -1.04
N THR A 138 2.99 1.49 -0.07
CA THR A 138 2.73 0.76 1.19
C THR A 138 1.29 0.25 1.24
N ARG A 139 1.10 -1.02 0.86
CA ARG A 139 -0.23 -1.64 0.74
C ARG A 139 -0.75 -2.31 2.00
N ALA A 140 0.13 -2.65 2.94
CA ALA A 140 -0.25 -3.42 4.13
C ALA A 140 0.31 -2.82 5.42
N LEU A 141 -0.53 -2.74 6.45
CA LEU A 141 -0.13 -2.44 7.83
C LEU A 141 -0.90 -3.35 8.80
N VAL A 142 -0.25 -3.72 9.91
CA VAL A 142 -0.88 -4.35 11.09
C VAL A 142 -0.24 -3.85 12.38
N ILE A 143 -1.03 -3.69 13.44
CA ILE A 143 -0.57 -3.24 14.76
C ILE A 143 -0.76 -4.39 15.76
N ASP A 144 0.21 -4.61 16.65
CA ASP A 144 0.14 -5.61 17.72
C ASP A 144 -0.99 -5.25 18.72
N PRO A 145 -2.03 -6.08 18.86
CA PRO A 145 -3.18 -5.79 19.72
C PRO A 145 -2.83 -5.76 21.21
N THR A 146 -1.66 -6.26 21.60
CA THR A 146 -1.14 -6.22 22.97
C THR A 146 -0.10 -5.12 23.21
N ASN A 147 0.43 -4.51 22.15
CA ASN A 147 1.44 -3.45 22.23
C ASN A 147 1.33 -2.48 21.03
N PRO A 148 0.56 -1.38 21.13
CA PRO A 148 0.35 -0.45 20.01
C PRO A 148 1.61 0.29 19.53
N LYS A 149 2.76 0.13 20.20
CA LYS A 149 4.05 0.62 19.69
C LYS A 149 4.69 -0.31 18.66
N ARG A 150 4.28 -1.58 18.61
CA ARG A 150 4.74 -2.57 17.63
C ARG A 150 3.79 -2.57 16.44
N ILE A 151 4.25 -1.99 15.34
CA ILE A 151 3.52 -1.90 14.07
C ILE A 151 4.39 -2.56 13.01
N PHE A 152 3.76 -3.27 12.08
CA PHE A 152 4.38 -3.75 10.85
C PHE A 152 3.76 -3.01 9.67
N ALA A 153 4.59 -2.65 8.71
CA ALA A 153 4.19 -2.07 7.43
C ALA A 153 4.93 -2.81 6.32
N ALA A 154 4.36 -2.90 5.12
CA ALA A 154 5.01 -3.55 4.01
C ALA A 154 4.78 -2.81 2.69
N GLY A 155 5.86 -2.77 1.90
CA GLY A 155 5.89 -2.15 0.58
C GLY A 155 6.06 -3.17 -0.54
N VAL A 156 5.47 -2.87 -1.71
CA VAL A 156 5.35 -3.81 -2.83
C VAL A 156 6.69 -4.14 -3.50
N GLY A 157 7.70 -3.28 -3.38
CA GLY A 157 9.10 -3.60 -3.70
C GLY A 157 10.01 -3.69 -2.47
N GLY A 158 9.47 -3.55 -1.25
CA GLY A 158 10.23 -3.18 -0.05
C GLY A 158 10.20 -4.17 1.10
N GLY A 159 9.50 -5.30 0.99
CA GLY A 159 9.40 -6.30 2.07
C GLY A 159 8.61 -5.83 3.28
N VAL A 160 8.76 -6.54 4.41
CA VAL A 160 8.08 -6.21 5.68
C VAL A 160 9.03 -5.49 6.63
N TRP A 161 8.60 -4.33 7.12
CA TRP A 161 9.27 -3.51 8.12
C TRP A 161 8.50 -3.51 9.43
N ARG A 162 9.19 -3.27 10.54
CA ARG A 162 8.61 -3.10 11.88
C ARG A 162 9.12 -1.85 12.58
N THR A 163 8.28 -1.30 13.43
CA THR A 163 8.62 -0.30 14.45
C THR A 163 8.37 -0.90 15.83
N LEU A 164 9.06 -0.39 16.86
CA LEU A 164 8.84 -0.74 18.26
C LEU A 164 8.54 0.51 19.13
N ASP A 165 8.35 1.67 18.50
CA ASP A 165 8.14 2.97 19.15
C ASP A 165 6.85 3.70 18.69
N GLY A 166 6.01 3.05 17.89
CA GLY A 166 4.74 3.59 17.38
C GLY A 166 4.85 4.32 16.04
N GLY A 167 5.94 4.08 15.29
CA GLY A 167 6.22 4.66 13.96
C GLY A 167 7.19 5.84 13.98
N LEU A 168 7.92 6.07 15.08
CA LEU A 168 8.95 7.10 15.15
C LEU A 168 10.27 6.63 14.52
N SER A 169 10.52 5.31 14.48
CA SER A 169 11.58 4.70 13.68
C SER A 169 11.19 3.30 13.20
N TRP A 170 11.67 2.92 12.01
CA TRP A 170 11.45 1.61 11.39
C TRP A 170 12.76 0.84 11.20
N MET A 171 12.65 -0.48 11.16
CA MET A 171 13.69 -1.42 10.78
C MET A 171 13.09 -2.53 9.89
N PRO A 172 13.82 -3.06 8.91
CA PRO A 172 13.35 -4.22 8.15
C PRO A 172 13.27 -5.45 9.05
N THR A 173 12.31 -6.33 8.78
CA THR A 173 12.17 -7.60 9.51
C THR A 173 13.13 -8.66 8.98
N ASP A 174 13.20 -8.82 7.65
CA ASP A 174 13.97 -9.88 7.00
C ASP A 174 14.18 -9.54 5.51
N ASP A 175 15.26 -8.81 5.19
CA ASP A 175 15.68 -8.52 3.80
C ASP A 175 15.98 -9.78 2.97
N PHE A 176 16.05 -10.97 3.59
CA PHE A 176 16.31 -12.25 2.93
C PHE A 176 15.04 -13.10 2.70
N MET A 177 13.85 -12.52 2.91
CA MET A 177 12.60 -13.09 2.39
C MET A 177 12.73 -13.37 0.88
N ALA A 178 12.51 -14.62 0.48
CA ALA A 178 12.68 -15.08 -0.91
C ALA A 178 11.76 -14.36 -1.93
N ASN A 179 10.73 -13.65 -1.45
CA ASN A 179 9.97 -12.67 -2.22
C ASN A 179 9.62 -11.48 -1.30
N LEU A 180 9.97 -10.27 -1.71
CA LEU A 180 9.75 -9.03 -0.96
C LEU A 180 8.45 -8.31 -1.33
N ALA A 181 7.64 -8.85 -2.25
CA ALA A 181 6.53 -8.14 -2.88
C ALA A 181 5.22 -8.16 -2.06
N VAL A 182 5.30 -7.78 -0.78
CA VAL A 182 4.21 -7.98 0.17
C VAL A 182 3.10 -6.95 -0.03
N CYS A 183 1.92 -7.45 -0.40
CA CYS A 183 0.73 -6.65 -0.70
C CYS A 183 -0.36 -6.77 0.38
N SER A 184 -0.32 -7.82 1.20
CA SER A 184 -1.25 -8.02 2.32
C SER A 184 -0.55 -8.57 3.56
N LEU A 185 -0.99 -8.13 4.75
CA LEU A 185 -0.51 -8.61 6.06
C LEU A 185 -1.70 -8.92 6.96
N VAL A 186 -1.63 -10.02 7.70
CA VAL A 186 -2.49 -10.29 8.86
C VAL A 186 -1.68 -10.80 10.04
N MET A 187 -2.14 -10.48 11.25
CA MET A 187 -1.55 -10.94 12.51
C MET A 187 -2.59 -11.79 13.26
N ASP A 188 -2.15 -12.87 13.90
CA ASP A 188 -3.02 -13.69 14.75
C ASP A 188 -3.46 -12.91 16.01
N PRO A 189 -4.76 -12.63 16.19
CA PRO A 189 -5.25 -11.87 17.35
C PRO A 189 -5.02 -12.58 18.69
N ALA A 190 -4.86 -13.91 18.69
CA ALA A 190 -4.58 -14.70 19.88
C ALA A 190 -3.08 -14.86 20.15
N ASN A 191 -2.21 -14.65 19.15
CA ASN A 191 -0.76 -14.70 19.29
C ASN A 191 -0.07 -13.70 18.34
N PRO A 192 0.16 -12.44 18.77
CA PRO A 192 0.76 -11.39 17.94
C PRO A 192 2.14 -11.69 17.34
N ASN A 193 2.82 -12.76 17.77
CA ASN A 193 4.08 -13.22 17.20
C ASN A 193 3.90 -14.02 15.89
N ILE A 194 2.68 -14.46 15.59
CA ILE A 194 2.32 -15.12 14.33
C ILE A 194 1.74 -14.07 13.38
N LEU A 195 2.40 -13.86 12.23
CA LEU A 195 1.91 -13.05 11.13
C LEU A 195 2.00 -13.83 9.81
N TYR A 196 1.17 -13.43 8.85
CA TYR A 196 1.16 -13.94 7.48
C TYR A 196 1.28 -12.76 6.51
N ALA A 197 2.16 -12.88 5.53
CA ALA A 197 2.43 -11.90 4.50
C ALA A 197 2.08 -12.49 3.12
N GLY A 198 1.05 -11.94 2.47
CA GLY A 198 0.66 -12.31 1.11
C GLY A 198 1.45 -11.50 0.09
N THR A 199 2.09 -12.18 -0.87
CA THR A 199 2.94 -11.55 -1.88
C THR A 199 2.26 -11.41 -3.24
N GLY A 200 2.68 -10.41 -4.00
CA GLY A 200 2.27 -10.14 -5.38
C GLY A 200 1.11 -9.16 -5.54
N GLU A 201 1.29 -8.19 -6.43
CA GLU A 201 0.35 -7.09 -6.67
C GLU A 201 -0.63 -7.42 -7.82
N GLY A 202 -1.84 -7.84 -7.50
CA GLY A 202 -2.81 -8.33 -8.49
C GLY A 202 -3.76 -7.27 -9.05
N TYR A 203 -3.37 -6.00 -9.14
CA TYR A 203 -4.25 -4.88 -9.55
C TYR A 203 -4.11 -4.47 -11.03
N ALA A 204 -3.25 -5.14 -11.80
CA ALA A 204 -3.02 -4.92 -13.24
C ALA A 204 -2.44 -3.54 -13.61
N ASN A 205 -1.78 -2.87 -12.66
CA ASN A 205 -0.81 -1.82 -12.95
C ASN A 205 0.40 -2.39 -13.71
N VAL A 206 1.09 -1.54 -14.49
CA VAL A 206 2.11 -1.98 -15.46
C VAL A 206 3.43 -2.40 -14.79
N ASP A 207 3.67 -1.89 -13.59
CA ASP A 207 4.83 -2.11 -12.73
C ASP A 207 4.54 -3.10 -11.57
N ALA A 208 3.46 -3.88 -11.72
CA ALA A 208 3.01 -4.85 -10.72
C ALA A 208 4.06 -5.94 -10.47
N ILE A 209 4.49 -6.08 -9.22
CA ILE A 209 5.52 -7.04 -8.82
C ILE A 209 4.87 -8.40 -8.48
N ARG A 210 5.40 -9.49 -9.03
CA ARG A 210 4.90 -10.86 -8.84
C ARG A 210 5.36 -11.47 -7.49
N GLY A 211 4.44 -12.13 -6.81
CA GLY A 211 4.67 -12.87 -5.56
C GLY A 211 5.13 -14.32 -5.74
N ASP A 212 5.43 -14.97 -4.60
CA ASP A 212 5.62 -16.41 -4.46
C ASP A 212 4.90 -16.95 -3.21
N GLY A 213 3.57 -16.77 -3.18
CA GLY A 213 2.74 -17.34 -2.13
C GLY A 213 2.57 -16.47 -0.87
N ILE A 214 2.32 -17.16 0.24
CA ILE A 214 2.11 -16.59 1.56
C ILE A 214 3.29 -16.98 2.45
N PHE A 215 3.98 -15.98 3.00
CA PHE A 215 5.04 -16.17 4.00
C PHE A 215 4.46 -16.08 5.40
N LYS A 216 5.04 -16.84 6.35
CA LYS A 216 4.63 -16.89 7.75
C LYS A 216 5.82 -16.67 8.67
N THR A 217 5.62 -15.87 9.72
CA THR A 217 6.51 -15.78 10.89
C THR A 217 5.81 -16.39 12.11
N ASN A 218 6.60 -16.85 13.08
CA ASN A 218 6.11 -17.27 14.40
C ASN A 218 6.88 -16.58 15.55
N ASP A 219 7.75 -15.62 15.22
CA ASP A 219 8.71 -14.96 16.13
C ASP A 219 8.60 -13.42 16.10
N GLY A 220 7.43 -12.91 15.72
CA GLY A 220 7.15 -11.48 15.67
C GLY A 220 7.88 -10.75 14.53
N GLY A 221 8.00 -11.40 13.37
CA GLY A 221 8.69 -10.86 12.21
C GLY A 221 10.17 -10.65 12.51
N THR A 222 10.84 -11.71 12.97
CA THR A 222 12.31 -11.80 13.07
C THR A 222 12.88 -12.80 12.06
N THR A 223 12.09 -13.82 11.70
CA THR A 223 12.30 -14.69 10.53
C THR A 223 10.96 -14.96 9.83
N TRP A 224 11.00 -15.15 8.50
CA TRP A 224 9.85 -15.55 7.70
C TRP A 224 10.13 -16.83 6.91
N THR A 225 9.09 -17.65 6.70
CA THR A 225 9.18 -18.90 5.93
C THR A 225 7.98 -18.99 4.98
N SER A 226 8.21 -19.32 3.70
CA SER A 226 7.11 -19.48 2.74
C SER A 226 6.28 -20.74 3.07
N LEU A 227 4.96 -20.64 2.98
CA LEU A 227 4.05 -21.76 3.18
C LEU A 227 4.08 -22.66 1.93
N THR A 228 4.55 -23.89 2.09
CA THR A 228 4.77 -24.88 1.01
C THR A 228 3.52 -25.16 0.16
N ALA A 229 2.32 -24.96 0.71
CA ALA A 229 1.06 -25.09 -0.03
C ALA A 229 0.77 -23.90 -1.00
N THR A 230 1.63 -22.88 -1.02
CA THR A 230 1.44 -21.62 -1.78
C THR A 230 2.69 -21.15 -2.54
N SER A 231 3.91 -21.54 -2.13
CA SER A 231 5.14 -21.28 -2.89
C SER A 231 5.12 -22.02 -4.23
N ALA A 232 5.65 -21.39 -5.28
CA ALA A 232 5.61 -21.84 -6.68
C ALA A 232 4.19 -22.15 -7.24
N ASN A 233 3.13 -21.80 -6.53
CA ASN A 233 1.75 -22.00 -6.97
C ASN A 233 1.18 -20.73 -7.62
N GLU A 234 0.77 -20.84 -8.88
CA GLU A 234 0.28 -19.71 -9.68
C GLU A 234 -1.02 -19.07 -9.15
N ASP A 235 -1.85 -19.84 -8.42
CA ASP A 235 -3.00 -19.32 -7.67
C ASP A 235 -2.65 -18.29 -6.60
N PHE A 236 -1.40 -18.30 -6.11
CA PHE A 236 -0.90 -17.45 -5.02
C PHE A 236 0.27 -16.55 -5.46
N PHE A 237 0.49 -16.34 -6.77
CA PHE A 237 1.44 -15.32 -7.24
C PHE A 237 0.97 -13.87 -7.02
N TYR A 238 -0.29 -13.67 -6.61
CA TYR A 238 -0.91 -12.36 -6.41
C TYR A 238 -1.94 -12.40 -5.26
N VAL A 239 -1.47 -12.33 -4.01
CA VAL A 239 -2.30 -12.41 -2.80
C VAL A 239 -2.78 -11.02 -2.37
N ASN A 240 -3.76 -10.51 -3.12
CA ASN A 240 -4.40 -9.20 -2.96
C ASN A 240 -4.94 -8.92 -1.55
N GLY A 241 -5.39 -9.94 -0.82
CA GLY A 241 -5.90 -9.76 0.54
C GLY A 241 -5.86 -11.01 1.38
N LEU A 242 -5.63 -10.84 2.69
CA LEU A 242 -5.70 -11.89 3.69
C LEU A 242 -6.69 -11.48 4.79
N ALA A 243 -7.41 -12.45 5.33
CA ALA A 243 -8.23 -12.30 6.52
C ALA A 243 -8.01 -13.51 7.45
N ILE A 244 -7.94 -13.26 8.75
CA ILE A 244 -7.75 -14.28 9.80
C ILE A 244 -8.84 -14.14 10.86
N ALA A 245 -9.40 -15.25 11.31
CA ALA A 245 -10.34 -15.25 12.43
C ALA A 245 -9.61 -15.17 13.78
N GLY A 246 -10.28 -14.70 14.83
CA GLY A 246 -9.72 -14.60 16.19
C GLY A 246 -9.32 -15.93 16.87
N ASN A 247 -9.36 -17.06 16.15
CA ASN A 247 -8.84 -18.35 16.60
C ASN A 247 -7.47 -18.72 15.99
N GLY A 248 -6.90 -17.87 15.11
CA GLY A 248 -5.60 -18.10 14.46
C GLY A 248 -5.55 -19.22 13.41
N GLN A 249 -6.64 -20.00 13.26
CA GLN A 249 -6.68 -21.20 12.42
C GLN A 249 -7.43 -21.00 11.10
N LEU A 250 -8.58 -20.31 11.13
CA LEU A 250 -9.32 -19.96 9.92
C LEU A 250 -8.64 -18.76 9.23
N LEU A 251 -8.19 -19.00 8.02
CA LEU A 251 -7.60 -18.03 7.11
C LEU A 251 -8.37 -18.04 5.79
N LEU A 252 -8.59 -16.85 5.24
CA LEU A 252 -9.10 -16.63 3.89
C LEU A 252 -8.11 -15.77 3.11
N ALA A 253 -7.83 -16.16 1.86
CA ALA A 253 -6.96 -15.42 0.94
C ALA A 253 -7.75 -15.06 -0.32
N ALA A 254 -7.75 -13.77 -0.67
CA ALA A 254 -8.23 -13.26 -1.94
C ALA A 254 -7.04 -13.15 -2.91
N THR A 255 -7.16 -13.79 -4.07
CA THR A 255 -6.12 -13.82 -5.11
C THR A 255 -6.69 -13.40 -6.47
N THR A 256 -5.85 -13.27 -7.49
CA THR A 256 -6.31 -13.01 -8.87
C THR A 256 -7.06 -14.19 -9.50
N THR A 257 -6.94 -15.41 -8.95
CA THR A 257 -7.63 -16.61 -9.44
C THR A 257 -8.86 -16.99 -8.61
N GLY A 258 -8.93 -16.64 -7.32
CA GLY A 258 -10.03 -17.09 -6.47
C GLY A 258 -10.10 -16.55 -5.04
N ILE A 259 -10.87 -17.26 -4.23
CA ILE A 259 -10.80 -17.23 -2.77
C ILE A 259 -10.34 -18.60 -2.29
N PHE A 260 -9.29 -18.60 -1.46
CA PHE A 260 -8.72 -19.80 -0.86
C PHE A 260 -8.94 -19.80 0.65
N ARG A 261 -9.20 -20.98 1.22
CA ARG A 261 -9.52 -21.17 2.63
C ARG A 261 -8.62 -22.19 3.30
N SER A 262 -8.06 -21.83 4.45
CA SER A 262 -7.33 -22.71 5.37
C SER A 262 -8.09 -22.79 6.71
N THR A 263 -8.07 -23.94 7.37
CA THR A 263 -8.56 -24.12 8.76
C THR A 263 -7.51 -24.68 9.71
N ASN A 264 -6.22 -24.55 9.36
CA ASN A 264 -5.08 -25.10 10.10
C ASN A 264 -3.87 -24.15 10.10
N GLY A 265 -4.10 -22.83 10.07
CA GLY A 265 -3.04 -21.84 10.15
C GLY A 265 -2.09 -21.83 8.94
N GLY A 266 -2.64 -22.11 7.75
CA GLY A 266 -1.96 -21.97 6.45
C GLY A 266 -1.29 -23.23 5.91
N GLN A 267 -1.41 -24.38 6.60
CA GLN A 267 -0.74 -25.63 6.20
C GLN A 267 -1.35 -26.27 4.94
N SER A 268 -2.64 -26.08 4.69
CA SER A 268 -3.33 -26.57 3.49
C SER A 268 -4.50 -25.67 3.12
N TRP A 269 -4.75 -25.48 1.83
CA TRP A 269 -5.78 -24.57 1.32
C TRP A 269 -6.75 -25.27 0.37
N THR A 270 -8.02 -24.87 0.42
CA THR A 270 -9.07 -25.26 -0.54
C THR A 270 -9.56 -24.01 -1.28
N GLN A 271 -9.68 -24.07 -2.60
CA GLN A 271 -10.32 -23.00 -3.39
C GLN A 271 -11.85 -23.05 -3.16
N SER A 272 -12.40 -22.06 -2.47
CA SER A 272 -13.85 -21.96 -2.21
C SER A 272 -14.59 -21.06 -3.21
N PHE A 273 -13.85 -20.30 -4.02
CA PHE A 273 -14.40 -19.51 -5.11
C PHE A 273 -13.38 -19.38 -6.25
N HIS A 274 -13.84 -19.44 -7.51
CA HIS A 274 -13.01 -19.65 -8.70
C HIS A 274 -13.01 -18.44 -9.65
N ALA A 275 -12.93 -17.23 -9.09
CA ALA A 275 -12.61 -16.00 -9.84
C ALA A 275 -11.99 -14.93 -8.93
N GLY A 276 -11.18 -14.06 -9.51
CA GLY A 276 -10.28 -13.16 -8.77
C GLY A 276 -10.98 -12.08 -7.93
N MET A 277 -10.46 -11.85 -6.74
CA MET A 277 -10.95 -10.86 -5.78
C MET A 277 -9.91 -9.76 -5.50
N GLY A 278 -10.39 -8.55 -5.24
CA GLY A 278 -9.57 -7.40 -4.86
C GLY A 278 -9.35 -7.27 -3.36
N ASN A 279 -10.32 -7.71 -2.53
CA ASN A 279 -10.18 -7.74 -1.07
C ASN A 279 -11.12 -8.77 -0.41
N ILE A 280 -10.85 -9.10 0.85
CA ILE A 280 -11.67 -10.01 1.69
C ILE A 280 -11.63 -9.58 3.16
N ALA A 281 -12.70 -9.84 3.91
CA ALA A 281 -12.79 -9.59 5.35
C ALA A 281 -13.68 -10.64 6.04
N ILE A 282 -13.37 -10.97 7.30
CA ILE A 282 -14.19 -11.80 8.21
C ILE A 282 -14.88 -10.86 9.21
N ASP A 283 -16.10 -11.18 9.66
CA ASP A 283 -16.78 -10.42 10.73
C ASP A 283 -16.00 -10.61 12.04
N PRO A 284 -15.51 -9.52 12.69
CA PRO A 284 -14.69 -9.64 13.90
C PRO A 284 -15.43 -10.31 15.08
N ASN A 285 -16.76 -10.45 15.01
CA ASN A 285 -17.59 -11.07 16.04
C ASN A 285 -18.08 -12.48 15.65
N ASP A 286 -17.94 -12.89 14.40
CA ASP A 286 -18.53 -14.13 13.89
C ASP A 286 -17.73 -14.71 12.73
N ALA A 287 -16.86 -15.67 13.04
CA ALA A 287 -15.98 -16.34 12.07
C ALA A 287 -16.72 -17.11 10.95
N ASN A 288 -18.05 -17.25 11.01
CA ASN A 288 -18.85 -17.81 9.93
C ASN A 288 -19.17 -16.77 8.84
N LYS A 289 -19.21 -15.48 9.19
CA LYS A 289 -19.50 -14.40 8.23
C LYS A 289 -18.21 -13.86 7.61
N ALA A 290 -18.23 -13.73 6.29
CA ALA A 290 -17.16 -13.06 5.55
C ALA A 290 -17.73 -12.34 4.32
N VAL A 291 -17.03 -11.32 3.83
CA VAL A 291 -17.35 -10.59 2.60
C VAL A 291 -16.10 -10.42 1.73
N ALA A 292 -16.30 -10.38 0.41
CA ALA A 292 -15.23 -10.18 -0.57
C ALA A 292 -15.66 -9.18 -1.66
N GLY A 293 -14.70 -8.37 -2.10
CA GLY A 293 -14.88 -7.38 -3.16
C GLY A 293 -14.22 -7.83 -4.46
N GLY A 294 -14.95 -7.73 -5.58
CA GLY A 294 -14.47 -8.16 -6.89
C GLY A 294 -13.34 -7.30 -7.47
N LEU A 295 -12.47 -7.92 -8.27
CA LEU A 295 -11.33 -7.28 -8.92
C LEU A 295 -11.72 -6.66 -10.27
N ASN A 296 -11.18 -5.48 -10.61
CA ASN A 296 -11.54 -4.77 -11.86
C ASN A 296 -11.22 -5.59 -13.13
N GLY A 297 -10.07 -6.27 -13.16
CA GLY A 297 -9.59 -7.03 -14.33
C GLY A 297 -10.32 -8.36 -14.60
N ASN A 298 -11.23 -8.82 -13.72
CA ASN A 298 -11.88 -10.11 -13.86
C ASN A 298 -13.38 -9.97 -14.19
N LEU A 299 -13.79 -10.39 -15.40
CA LEU A 299 -15.17 -10.24 -15.90
C LEU A 299 -16.24 -11.00 -15.07
N VAL A 300 -15.85 -12.00 -14.27
CA VAL A 300 -16.78 -12.73 -13.39
C VAL A 300 -17.10 -11.92 -12.13
N THR A 301 -16.16 -11.12 -11.62
CA THR A 301 -16.28 -10.44 -10.31
C THR A 301 -16.33 -8.91 -10.38
N ARG A 302 -15.88 -8.28 -11.47
CA ARG A 302 -15.96 -6.82 -11.69
C ARG A 302 -17.39 -6.32 -11.42
N GLY A 303 -17.51 -5.27 -10.61
CA GLY A 303 -18.78 -4.66 -10.24
C GLY A 303 -19.64 -5.48 -9.27
N LYS A 304 -19.07 -6.46 -8.55
CA LYS A 304 -19.80 -7.37 -7.66
C LYS A 304 -19.11 -7.52 -6.31
N ALA A 305 -19.94 -7.61 -5.26
CA ALA A 305 -19.52 -8.04 -3.93
C ALA A 305 -20.09 -9.45 -3.65
N TYR A 306 -19.43 -10.19 -2.77
CA TYR A 306 -19.81 -11.55 -2.38
C TYR A 306 -19.79 -11.68 -0.86
N PHE A 307 -20.60 -12.59 -0.32
CA PHE A 307 -20.68 -12.87 1.10
C PHE A 307 -20.74 -14.38 1.39
N SER A 308 -20.35 -14.75 2.60
CA SER A 308 -20.33 -16.10 3.15
C SER A 308 -21.08 -16.10 4.49
N THR A 309 -21.73 -17.22 4.82
CA THR A 309 -22.34 -17.47 6.14
C THR A 309 -21.90 -18.82 6.77
N ASP A 310 -20.86 -19.46 6.24
CA ASP A 310 -20.34 -20.78 6.64
C ASP A 310 -18.82 -20.80 6.88
N GLY A 311 -18.22 -19.62 7.06
CA GLY A 311 -16.79 -19.41 7.29
C GLY A 311 -15.95 -19.46 6.01
N GLY A 312 -16.55 -19.09 4.87
CA GLY A 312 -15.90 -19.02 3.56
C GLY A 312 -15.85 -20.35 2.81
N VAL A 313 -16.70 -21.32 3.17
CA VAL A 313 -16.83 -22.59 2.45
C VAL A 313 -17.65 -22.41 1.18
N THR A 314 -18.72 -21.60 1.22
CA THR A 314 -19.49 -21.19 0.05
C THR A 314 -19.67 -19.68 -0.01
N TRP A 315 -19.85 -19.16 -1.23
CA TRP A 315 -19.93 -17.73 -1.51
C TRP A 315 -21.14 -17.41 -2.37
N GLN A 316 -21.91 -16.42 -1.93
CA GLN A 316 -23.11 -15.94 -2.61
C GLN A 316 -22.87 -14.52 -3.12
N GLN A 317 -23.33 -14.20 -4.32
CA GLN A 317 -23.23 -12.84 -4.85
C GLN A 317 -24.21 -11.93 -4.08
N ALA A 318 -23.73 -10.78 -3.62
CA ALA A 318 -24.56 -9.78 -2.99
C ALA A 318 -25.60 -9.21 -3.96
N THR A 319 -26.67 -8.63 -3.42
CA THR A 319 -27.70 -7.90 -4.19
C THR A 319 -27.62 -6.39 -3.98
N GLY A 320 -28.29 -5.61 -4.84
CA GLY A 320 -28.31 -4.15 -4.77
C GLY A 320 -27.07 -3.49 -5.38
N ALA A 321 -25.85 -3.84 -4.93
CA ALA A 321 -24.59 -3.25 -5.40
C ALA A 321 -24.20 -3.54 -6.87
N ASN A 322 -24.96 -4.38 -7.58
CA ASN A 322 -24.61 -4.97 -8.88
C ASN A 322 -24.79 -4.00 -10.08
N ALA A 323 -24.39 -2.73 -9.97
CA ALA A 323 -24.79 -1.69 -10.92
C ALA A 323 -23.73 -0.62 -11.27
N VAL A 324 -22.42 -0.92 -11.13
CA VAL A 324 -21.33 -0.10 -11.73
C VAL A 324 -20.06 -0.93 -12.00
N SER A 325 -19.19 -0.40 -12.86
CA SER A 325 -18.15 -1.15 -13.57
C SER A 325 -16.73 -0.95 -13.02
N GLY A 326 -16.36 -1.65 -11.95
CA GLY A 326 -15.02 -1.52 -11.38
C GLY A 326 -14.64 -2.56 -10.32
N ARG A 327 -13.53 -2.30 -9.63
CA ARG A 327 -13.18 -2.96 -8.36
C ARG A 327 -14.18 -2.59 -7.25
N ILE A 328 -14.41 -3.51 -6.31
CA ILE A 328 -15.09 -3.21 -5.05
C ILE A 328 -14.14 -3.47 -3.88
N GLN A 329 -14.12 -2.55 -2.91
CA GLN A 329 -13.47 -2.71 -1.60
C GLN A 329 -14.56 -2.80 -0.53
N VAL A 330 -14.63 -3.91 0.24
CA VAL A 330 -15.62 -4.11 1.31
C VAL A 330 -15.00 -4.13 2.71
N CYS A 331 -15.70 -3.63 3.72
CA CYS A 331 -15.36 -3.84 5.13
C CYS A 331 -16.59 -3.93 6.05
N TYR A 332 -16.49 -4.66 7.16
CA TYR A 332 -17.46 -4.60 8.25
C TYR A 332 -17.31 -3.28 9.02
N ALA A 333 -18.42 -2.73 9.53
CA ALA A 333 -18.36 -1.68 10.53
C ALA A 333 -18.15 -2.30 11.93
N ALA A 334 -17.30 -1.68 12.77
CA ALA A 334 -17.10 -2.15 14.14
C ALA A 334 -18.35 -1.92 15.00
N ALA A 335 -18.96 -0.75 14.88
CA ALA A 335 -20.29 -0.49 15.41
C ALA A 335 -21.38 -1.19 14.58
N GLY A 336 -21.86 -2.35 15.06
CA GLY A 336 -23.08 -3.00 14.59
C GLY A 336 -22.85 -4.25 13.74
N SER A 337 -23.16 -5.40 14.34
CA SER A 337 -22.92 -6.81 13.92
C SER A 337 -23.55 -7.29 12.60
N SER A 338 -23.95 -6.37 11.72
CA SER A 338 -24.47 -6.65 10.37
C SER A 338 -24.25 -5.52 9.37
N THR A 339 -23.65 -4.39 9.75
CA THR A 339 -23.35 -3.31 8.79
C THR A 339 -22.05 -3.63 8.03
N VAL A 340 -22.14 -3.63 6.70
CA VAL A 340 -20.98 -3.76 5.80
C VAL A 340 -21.00 -2.58 4.84
N TYR A 341 -19.88 -1.90 4.68
CA TYR A 341 -19.71 -0.85 3.69
C TYR A 341 -18.96 -1.39 2.47
N ALA A 342 -19.24 -0.78 1.31
CA ALA A 342 -18.53 -1.05 0.07
C ALA A 342 -18.19 0.27 -0.64
N SER A 343 -16.93 0.40 -1.05
CA SER A 343 -16.41 1.48 -1.89
C SER A 343 -16.20 0.93 -3.30
N VAL A 344 -16.81 1.59 -4.28
CA VAL A 344 -16.95 1.06 -5.64
C VAL A 344 -16.29 1.99 -6.64
N ASP A 345 -15.30 1.44 -7.35
CA ASP A 345 -14.72 2.00 -8.57
C ASP A 345 -15.80 2.12 -9.64
N ALA A 346 -16.10 3.36 -10.00
CA ALA A 346 -17.27 3.78 -10.74
C ALA A 346 -17.04 5.20 -11.25
N ASN A 347 -17.81 5.61 -12.27
CA ASN A 347 -17.84 6.99 -12.72
C ASN A 347 -19.26 7.57 -12.59
N PRO A 348 -19.52 8.45 -11.60
CA PRO A 348 -18.64 8.81 -10.48
C PRO A 348 -18.53 7.70 -9.43
N SER A 349 -17.49 7.79 -8.59
CA SER A 349 -17.18 6.89 -7.47
C SER A 349 -18.35 6.73 -6.49
N GLN A 350 -18.60 5.54 -5.94
CA GLN A 350 -19.79 5.28 -5.12
C GLN A 350 -19.51 4.61 -3.77
N ILE A 351 -20.27 5.02 -2.74
CA ILE A 351 -20.37 4.33 -1.45
C ILE A 351 -21.72 3.61 -1.35
N TRP A 352 -21.66 2.36 -0.90
CA TRP A 352 -22.80 1.48 -0.67
C TRP A 352 -22.79 0.94 0.76
N ARG A 353 -23.96 0.69 1.34
CA ARG A 353 -24.12 0.12 2.69
C ARG A 353 -25.08 -1.07 2.69
N SER A 354 -24.64 -2.18 3.27
CA SER A 354 -25.48 -3.30 3.70
C SER A 354 -25.80 -3.18 5.19
N THR A 355 -26.95 -3.70 5.59
CA THR A 355 -27.38 -3.86 7.00
C THR A 355 -27.65 -5.34 7.36
N ASN A 356 -27.33 -6.27 6.46
CA ASN A 356 -27.57 -7.71 6.58
C ASN A 356 -26.32 -8.53 6.23
N GLY A 357 -25.15 -8.09 6.72
CA GLY A 357 -23.90 -8.85 6.64
C GLY A 357 -23.28 -8.96 5.25
N GLY A 358 -23.69 -8.11 4.30
CA GLY A 358 -23.22 -8.12 2.91
C GLY A 358 -24.20 -8.75 1.91
N ALA A 359 -25.33 -9.31 2.35
CA ALA A 359 -26.27 -9.99 1.45
C ALA A 359 -27.00 -9.04 0.47
N SER A 360 -27.30 -7.80 0.90
CA SER A 360 -27.85 -6.75 0.05
C SER A 360 -27.32 -5.37 0.44
N TYR A 361 -27.08 -4.50 -0.53
CA TYR A 361 -26.58 -3.13 -0.33
C TYR A 361 -27.51 -2.05 -0.92
N SER A 362 -27.51 -0.87 -0.31
CA SER A 362 -28.13 0.35 -0.84
C SER A 362 -27.07 1.43 -1.06
N SER A 363 -27.16 2.17 -2.17
CA SER A 363 -26.28 3.30 -2.46
C SER A 363 -26.47 4.43 -1.45
N ARG A 364 -25.42 5.22 -1.26
CA ARG A 364 -25.40 6.37 -0.33
C ARG A 364 -25.27 7.72 -1.03
N ASN A 365 -25.07 7.74 -2.36
CA ASN A 365 -24.87 8.93 -3.22
C ASN A 365 -23.57 9.73 -3.00
N ALA A 366 -22.93 9.66 -1.83
CA ALA A 366 -21.54 10.10 -1.59
C ALA A 366 -21.20 11.51 -2.12
N THR A 367 -21.87 12.54 -1.60
CA THR A 367 -21.78 13.92 -2.12
C THR A 367 -20.80 14.81 -1.34
N TRP A 368 -20.31 15.87 -2.00
CA TRP A 368 -19.57 16.97 -1.40
C TRP A 368 -20.02 18.28 -2.03
N ASN A 369 -20.27 19.32 -1.23
CA ASN A 369 -20.78 20.63 -1.67
C ASN A 369 -21.97 20.56 -2.65
N GLY A 370 -22.86 19.56 -2.49
CA GLY A 370 -24.03 19.33 -3.33
C GLY A 370 -23.77 18.58 -4.66
N GLN A 371 -22.51 18.30 -5.00
CA GLN A 371 -22.11 17.49 -6.16
C GLN A 371 -21.71 16.07 -5.74
N SER A 372 -21.48 15.16 -6.68
CA SER A 372 -20.81 13.89 -6.33
C SER A 372 -19.36 14.17 -5.91
N SER A 373 -18.88 13.50 -4.86
CA SER A 373 -17.49 13.66 -4.39
C SER A 373 -16.45 13.09 -5.36
N ASN A 374 -16.83 12.07 -6.15
CA ASN A 374 -15.93 11.28 -7.00
C ASN A 374 -14.58 10.89 -6.33
N PHE A 375 -14.65 10.52 -5.05
CA PHE A 375 -13.52 10.42 -4.11
C PHE A 375 -12.36 9.49 -4.52
N LEU A 376 -12.55 8.55 -5.48
CA LEU A 376 -11.49 7.68 -6.00
C LEU A 376 -10.70 8.29 -7.18
N GLY A 377 -11.02 9.53 -7.59
CA GLY A 377 -10.27 10.26 -8.64
C GLY A 377 -10.28 9.64 -10.05
N GLY A 378 -11.01 8.55 -10.26
CA GLY A 378 -10.92 7.71 -11.47
C GLY A 378 -9.85 6.62 -11.45
N GLN A 379 -9.10 6.48 -10.34
CA GLN A 379 -8.03 5.48 -10.20
C GLN A 379 -8.43 4.23 -9.39
N GLY A 380 -9.63 4.22 -8.77
CA GLY A 380 -10.09 3.23 -7.77
C GLY A 380 -10.08 1.74 -8.11
N TRP A 381 -9.61 1.35 -9.30
CA TRP A 381 -9.14 0.02 -9.60
C TRP A 381 -7.86 -0.34 -8.80
N TYR A 382 -6.99 0.65 -8.54
CA TYR A 382 -5.68 0.54 -7.89
C TYR A 382 -5.68 1.02 -6.43
N ASP A 383 -6.09 2.27 -6.21
CA ASP A 383 -6.19 3.00 -4.93
C ASP A 383 -7.65 3.04 -4.44
N ASN A 384 -8.05 2.03 -3.68
CA ASN A 384 -9.39 1.96 -3.12
C ASN A 384 -9.35 1.28 -1.76
N VAL A 385 -9.37 2.09 -0.71
CA VAL A 385 -9.37 1.65 0.68
C VAL A 385 -10.58 2.24 1.43
N LEU A 386 -11.11 1.47 2.37
CA LEU A 386 -12.34 1.78 3.10
C LEU A 386 -12.19 1.27 4.54
N TRP A 387 -12.57 2.11 5.51
CA TRP A 387 -12.57 1.80 6.94
C TRP A 387 -13.85 2.33 7.60
N ALA A 388 -14.42 1.50 8.47
CA ALA A 388 -15.62 1.79 9.28
C ALA A 388 -15.42 1.28 10.73
N GLY A 389 -14.18 1.36 11.23
CA GLY A 389 -13.72 0.69 12.45
C GLY A 389 -14.06 1.39 13.76
N ASP A 390 -14.95 2.38 13.77
CA ASP A 390 -15.38 3.03 15.01
C ASP A 390 -16.42 2.15 15.75
N PRO A 391 -16.18 1.72 17.00
CA PRO A 391 -17.09 0.87 17.75
C PRO A 391 -18.27 1.63 18.38
N THR A 392 -18.25 2.97 18.34
CA THR A 392 -19.29 3.85 18.89
C THR A 392 -20.17 4.47 17.81
N ASN A 393 -19.65 4.65 16.59
CA ASN A 393 -20.33 5.36 15.51
C ASN A 393 -20.26 4.64 14.16
N VAL A 394 -21.30 3.86 13.85
CA VAL A 394 -21.46 3.14 12.56
C VAL A 394 -21.48 4.06 11.33
N ASN A 395 -21.68 5.37 11.52
CA ASN A 395 -21.75 6.36 10.45
C ASN A 395 -20.42 7.10 10.23
N LEU A 396 -19.39 6.87 11.04
CA LEU A 396 -18.03 7.36 10.78
C LEU A 396 -17.33 6.45 9.76
N LEU A 397 -17.02 6.98 8.58
CA LEU A 397 -16.30 6.28 7.53
C LEU A 397 -15.06 7.06 7.11
N LEU A 398 -14.04 6.33 6.70
CA LEU A 398 -12.88 6.85 5.99
C LEU A 398 -12.74 6.07 4.69
N VAL A 399 -12.54 6.79 3.58
CA VAL A 399 -12.31 6.20 2.26
C VAL A 399 -11.14 6.89 1.60
N GLY A 400 -10.34 6.13 0.86
CA GLY A 400 -9.14 6.64 0.20
C GLY A 400 -9.05 6.15 -1.24
N GLY A 401 -8.79 7.11 -2.13
CA GLY A 401 -8.12 6.90 -3.42
C GLY A 401 -6.93 7.86 -3.47
N VAL A 402 -6.94 8.80 -4.43
CA VAL A 402 -5.95 9.89 -4.54
C VAL A 402 -5.90 10.76 -3.28
N ASP A 403 -7.04 11.00 -2.63
CA ASP A 403 -7.15 11.67 -1.33
C ASP A 403 -7.98 10.81 -0.37
N LEU A 404 -7.80 11.02 0.94
CA LEU A 404 -8.69 10.52 1.99
C LEU A 404 -9.87 11.47 2.19
N TRP A 405 -11.04 10.85 2.38
CA TRP A 405 -12.30 11.52 2.66
C TRP A 405 -12.96 10.89 3.89
N ARG A 406 -13.60 11.73 4.72
CA ARG A 406 -14.33 11.34 5.93
C ARG A 406 -15.84 11.57 5.74
N SER A 407 -16.64 10.59 6.14
CA SER A 407 -18.08 10.74 6.34
C SER A 407 -18.43 10.63 7.83
N THR A 408 -19.49 11.33 8.26
CA THR A 408 -20.09 11.17 9.60
C THR A 408 -21.58 10.82 9.56
N ASP A 409 -22.14 10.60 8.36
CA ASP A 409 -23.54 10.24 8.11
C ASP A 409 -23.68 8.86 7.41
N GLY A 410 -22.60 8.07 7.44
CA GLY A 410 -22.55 6.74 6.86
C GLY A 410 -22.49 6.76 5.33
N GLY A 411 -21.79 7.74 4.74
CA GLY A 411 -21.48 7.81 3.32
C GLY A 411 -22.47 8.61 2.46
N HIS A 412 -23.38 9.37 3.07
CA HIS A 412 -24.22 10.30 2.32
C HIS A 412 -23.43 11.53 1.89
N THR A 413 -22.70 12.13 2.82
CA THR A 413 -21.70 13.16 2.52
C THR A 413 -20.29 12.64 2.79
N LEU A 414 -19.33 13.10 1.99
CA LEU A 414 -17.91 12.89 2.14
C LEU A 414 -17.21 14.25 2.11
N ARG A 415 -16.36 14.51 3.12
CA ARG A 415 -15.49 15.69 3.18
C ARG A 415 -14.03 15.26 2.96
N PRO A 416 -13.25 15.92 2.10
CA PRO A 416 -11.82 15.65 1.97
C PRO A 416 -11.09 16.00 3.28
N ILE A 417 -10.10 15.19 3.64
CA ILE A 417 -9.26 15.37 4.84
C ILE A 417 -7.76 15.38 4.55
N THR A 418 -7.36 15.08 3.31
CA THR A 418 -6.00 15.26 2.80
C THR A 418 -5.96 16.28 1.66
N THR A 419 -4.76 16.63 1.23
CA THR A 419 -4.48 17.35 0.01
C THR A 419 -3.15 16.86 -0.52
N TRP A 420 -3.21 15.84 -1.38
CA TRP A 420 -2.05 15.05 -1.82
C TRP A 420 -0.83 15.86 -2.30
N TRP A 421 -1.05 17.04 -2.89
CA TRP A 421 0.00 17.90 -3.43
C TRP A 421 0.74 18.74 -2.37
N SER A 422 0.33 18.67 -1.09
CA SER A 422 0.95 19.36 0.04
C SER A 422 1.78 18.42 0.91
N ASP A 423 3.04 18.78 1.11
CA ASP A 423 4.03 18.14 1.98
C ASP A 423 3.60 17.96 3.45
N GLN A 424 2.67 18.81 3.90
CA GLN A 424 2.08 18.82 5.25
C GLN A 424 0.78 18.01 5.36
N SER A 425 0.35 17.34 4.29
CA SER A 425 -0.78 16.40 4.32
C SER A 425 -0.28 14.95 4.27
N ALA A 426 -1.20 13.98 4.25
CA ALA A 426 -0.85 12.63 3.82
C ALA A 426 -0.74 12.57 2.29
N HIS A 427 0.22 11.79 1.80
CA HIS A 427 0.48 11.61 0.37
C HIS A 427 -0.69 10.99 -0.40
N ALA A 428 -0.67 11.14 -1.72
CA ALA A 428 -1.57 10.47 -2.67
C ALA A 428 -1.60 8.94 -2.53
N ASP A 429 -2.64 8.36 -3.15
CA ASP A 429 -2.79 6.95 -3.52
C ASP A 429 -2.87 6.01 -2.31
N HIS A 430 -4.02 6.03 -1.65
CA HIS A 430 -4.24 5.34 -0.38
C HIS A 430 -4.62 3.86 -0.54
N HIS A 431 -3.98 3.00 0.25
CA HIS A 431 -4.08 1.54 0.15
C HIS A 431 -4.42 0.84 1.47
N ALA A 432 -4.01 1.39 2.63
CA ALA A 432 -4.30 0.82 3.95
C ALA A 432 -4.83 1.87 4.93
N ILE A 433 -5.79 1.47 5.77
CA ILE A 433 -6.29 2.26 6.91
C ILE A 433 -6.48 1.32 8.11
N VAL A 434 -5.78 1.57 9.21
CA VAL A 434 -5.76 0.70 10.40
C VAL A 434 -5.90 1.54 11.67
N ALA A 435 -6.83 1.20 12.55
CA ALA A 435 -6.98 1.87 13.84
C ALA A 435 -5.94 1.38 14.84
N ASP A 436 -5.49 2.26 15.74
CA ASP A 436 -4.75 1.87 16.96
C ASP A 436 -5.60 0.83 17.73
N PRO A 437 -5.05 -0.30 18.22
CA PRO A 437 -5.82 -1.33 18.90
C PRO A 437 -6.59 -0.86 20.15
N GLY A 438 -6.20 0.27 20.74
CA GLY A 438 -6.95 0.92 21.82
C GLY A 438 -8.05 1.89 21.35
N TYR A 439 -8.32 2.01 20.04
CA TYR A 439 -9.31 2.93 19.49
C TYR A 439 -10.69 2.66 20.07
N ASN A 440 -11.35 3.71 20.57
CA ASN A 440 -12.64 3.62 21.26
C ASN A 440 -13.59 4.77 20.92
N GLY A 441 -13.34 5.50 19.82
CA GLY A 441 -14.13 6.65 19.35
C GLY A 441 -14.10 7.89 20.26
N THR A 442 -13.50 7.81 21.45
CA THR A 442 -13.70 8.77 22.54
C THR A 442 -12.37 9.31 23.09
N THR A 443 -11.61 8.51 23.82
CA THR A 443 -10.31 8.90 24.42
C THR A 443 -9.10 8.48 23.58
N ASN A 444 -9.23 7.47 22.75
CA ASN A 444 -8.28 7.10 21.72
C ASN A 444 -9.01 7.02 20.38
N LYS A 445 -8.57 7.84 19.42
CA LYS A 445 -9.14 7.99 18.09
C LYS A 445 -8.07 7.91 16.99
N ARG A 446 -6.94 7.29 17.31
CA ARG A 446 -5.77 7.23 16.44
C ARG A 446 -5.97 6.24 15.30
N VAL A 447 -5.65 6.68 14.09
CA VAL A 447 -5.67 5.85 12.88
C VAL A 447 -4.37 6.05 12.10
N TYR A 448 -3.87 4.95 11.56
CA TYR A 448 -2.68 4.85 10.71
C TYR A 448 -3.10 4.56 9.27
N PHE A 449 -2.30 5.05 8.32
CA PHE A 449 -2.60 5.05 6.89
C PHE A 449 -1.36 4.60 6.11
N GLY A 450 -1.58 3.75 5.11
CA GLY A 450 -0.57 3.33 4.13
C GLY A 450 -0.95 3.80 2.73
N ASN A 451 0.02 4.38 2.03
CA ASN A 451 -0.14 4.97 0.70
C ASN A 451 1.21 4.96 -0.05
N ASP A 452 1.26 5.57 -1.23
CA ASP A 452 2.47 5.50 -2.06
C ASP A 452 3.55 6.51 -1.65
N GLY A 453 3.23 7.39 -0.71
CA GLY A 453 4.21 8.14 0.09
C GLY A 453 4.65 7.46 1.39
N GLY A 454 4.26 6.20 1.66
CA GLY A 454 4.67 5.44 2.85
C GLY A 454 3.61 5.34 3.95
N VAL A 455 3.95 5.78 5.17
CA VAL A 455 3.11 5.63 6.37
C VAL A 455 2.80 6.98 7.03
N TYR A 456 1.52 7.20 7.32
CA TYR A 456 1.00 8.40 7.96
C TYR A 456 0.08 8.05 9.16
N ARG A 457 -0.16 9.02 10.04
CA ARG A 457 -1.04 8.89 11.21
C ARG A 457 -1.86 10.16 11.44
N ALA A 458 -3.08 9.96 11.95
CA ALA A 458 -3.88 10.97 12.62
C ALA A 458 -4.09 10.53 14.08
N ASP A 459 -3.80 11.39 15.06
CA ASP A 459 -4.04 11.08 16.49
C ASP A 459 -5.51 11.27 16.92
N ASP A 460 -6.25 12.14 16.22
CA ASP A 460 -7.72 12.18 16.25
C ASP A 460 -8.27 12.22 14.82
N VAL A 461 -8.73 11.07 14.34
CA VAL A 461 -9.26 10.91 12.98
C VAL A 461 -10.61 11.62 12.75
N THR A 462 -11.29 12.05 13.82
CA THR A 462 -12.54 12.85 13.73
C THR A 462 -12.25 14.34 13.49
N THR A 463 -11.03 14.81 13.77
CA THR A 463 -10.65 16.23 13.61
C THR A 463 -9.48 16.49 12.66
N VAL A 464 -8.77 15.45 12.18
CA VAL A 464 -7.76 15.60 11.11
C VAL A 464 -8.38 16.24 9.84
N GLY A 465 -7.60 17.04 9.11
CA GLY A 465 -8.04 17.73 7.89
C GLY A 465 -9.17 18.75 8.10
N ASN A 466 -9.30 19.33 9.30
CA ASN A 466 -10.38 20.26 9.64
C ASN A 466 -10.19 21.71 9.11
N ASN A 467 -9.14 21.98 8.32
CA ASN A 467 -8.90 23.28 7.67
C ASN A 467 -10.19 23.79 6.97
N PRO A 468 -10.54 25.08 7.04
CA PRO A 468 -11.80 25.58 6.48
C PRO A 468 -11.85 25.47 4.95
N ALA A 469 -10.69 25.48 4.30
CA ALA A 469 -10.49 25.25 2.87
C ALA A 469 -9.21 24.41 2.65
N GLU A 470 -8.96 24.02 1.40
CA GLU A 470 -7.72 23.37 0.94
C GLU A 470 -6.50 24.32 1.16
N PRO A 471 -5.31 23.83 1.55
CA PRO A 471 -4.95 22.43 1.79
C PRO A 471 -5.36 21.92 3.19
N TYR A 472 -5.78 20.65 3.24
CA TYR A 472 -6.20 19.94 4.44
C TYR A 472 -4.99 19.27 5.12
N THR A 473 -4.26 20.05 5.91
CA THR A 473 -2.98 19.66 6.54
C THR A 473 -3.09 19.40 8.05
N ASN A 474 -4.14 19.90 8.72
CA ASN A 474 -4.21 19.89 10.18
C ASN A 474 -4.26 18.46 10.77
N GLY A 475 -3.29 18.14 11.62
CA GLY A 475 -3.27 16.91 12.43
C GLY A 475 -2.61 15.68 11.77
N TRP A 476 -2.05 15.82 10.57
CA TRP A 476 -1.27 14.76 9.92
C TRP A 476 0.12 14.61 10.53
N VAL A 477 0.57 13.36 10.65
CA VAL A 477 1.92 13.00 11.10
C VAL A 477 2.51 12.00 10.11
N ASN A 478 3.60 12.37 9.43
CA ASN A 478 4.40 11.44 8.61
C ASN A 478 5.24 10.54 9.53
N LEU A 479 5.36 9.25 9.18
CA LEU A 479 6.07 8.24 9.97
C LEU A 479 7.20 7.53 9.19
N ASN A 480 7.67 8.08 8.08
CA ASN A 480 8.64 7.42 7.19
C ASN A 480 10.10 7.35 7.72
N ASN A 481 10.34 7.70 8.98
CA ASN A 481 11.70 7.82 9.52
C ASN A 481 12.41 6.45 9.56
N GLY A 482 13.37 6.26 8.65
CA GLY A 482 14.06 5.00 8.42
C GLY A 482 13.26 3.94 7.67
N TYR A 483 12.09 4.27 7.08
CA TYR A 483 11.24 3.32 6.36
C TYR A 483 11.62 3.24 4.87
N GLY A 484 12.70 2.49 4.58
CA GLY A 484 13.36 2.48 3.28
C GLY A 484 12.68 1.64 2.19
N VAL A 485 11.44 1.99 1.82
CA VAL A 485 10.65 1.30 0.78
C VAL A 485 10.53 2.06 -0.55
N THR A 486 11.30 3.14 -0.74
CA THR A 486 11.25 3.97 -1.96
C THR A 486 11.65 3.17 -3.21
N GLN A 487 10.69 2.94 -4.11
CA GLN A 487 10.90 2.24 -5.37
C GLN A 487 11.54 3.18 -6.41
N PHE A 488 12.88 3.16 -6.53
CA PHE A 488 13.58 3.81 -7.64
C PHE A 488 13.43 3.00 -8.92
N TYR A 489 12.97 3.63 -10.00
CA TYR A 489 12.96 3.03 -11.32
C TYR A 489 14.32 3.17 -12.04
N TYR A 490 15.09 4.23 -11.76
CA TYR A 490 16.46 4.42 -12.28
C TYR A 490 17.22 5.45 -11.44
N GLY A 491 18.55 5.42 -11.48
CA GLY A 491 19.38 6.51 -10.98
C GLY A 491 20.79 6.52 -11.58
N ASP A 492 21.46 7.68 -11.48
CA ASP A 492 22.84 7.92 -11.92
C ASP A 492 23.66 8.60 -10.82
N GLY A 493 24.99 8.41 -10.82
CA GLY A 493 25.90 8.75 -9.74
C GLY A 493 27.13 9.56 -10.18
N HIS A 494 27.21 10.82 -9.75
CA HIS A 494 28.33 11.70 -10.08
C HIS A 494 29.56 11.41 -9.19
N ILE A 495 30.49 10.64 -9.74
CA ILE A 495 31.66 10.06 -9.05
C ILE A 495 32.54 11.06 -8.26
N ALA A 496 32.64 12.32 -8.71
CA ALA A 496 33.49 13.31 -8.04
C ALA A 496 32.83 13.99 -6.82
N THR A 497 31.51 13.85 -6.64
CA THR A 497 30.76 14.43 -5.51
C THR A 497 29.99 13.40 -4.69
N ASN A 498 29.93 12.14 -5.15
CA ASN A 498 29.06 11.08 -4.63
C ASN A 498 27.56 11.49 -4.56
N THR A 499 27.16 12.44 -5.42
CA THR A 499 25.76 12.82 -5.61
C THR A 499 25.08 11.75 -6.44
N ILE A 500 23.94 11.23 -5.98
CA ILE A 500 23.09 10.31 -6.74
C ILE A 500 21.80 11.05 -7.09
N MET A 501 21.29 10.87 -8.30
CA MET A 501 19.98 11.35 -8.75
C MET A 501 19.17 10.15 -9.22
N GLY A 502 17.87 10.09 -8.96
CA GLY A 502 17.03 9.01 -9.46
C GLY A 502 15.54 9.30 -9.41
N GLY A 503 14.79 8.72 -10.35
CA GLY A 503 13.33 8.79 -10.40
C GLY A 503 12.72 7.69 -9.54
N ALA A 504 11.82 8.06 -8.64
CA ALA A 504 11.11 7.16 -7.74
C ALA A 504 9.60 7.15 -8.00
N GLN A 505 8.98 5.98 -7.88
CA GLN A 505 7.54 5.77 -8.02
C GLN A 505 6.75 6.73 -7.14
N ASP A 506 5.93 7.59 -7.76
CA ASP A 506 5.11 8.67 -7.19
C ASP A 506 5.80 9.66 -6.22
N ASN A 507 7.11 9.51 -5.97
CA ASN A 507 7.91 10.29 -5.03
C ASN A 507 8.93 11.21 -5.74
N GLY A 508 8.73 11.49 -7.04
CA GLY A 508 9.51 12.45 -7.82
C GLY A 508 10.93 12.01 -8.22
N THR A 509 11.70 12.97 -8.75
CA THR A 509 13.14 12.83 -8.94
C THR A 509 13.86 13.27 -7.66
N LEU A 510 14.48 12.30 -6.99
CA LEU A 510 15.19 12.48 -5.72
C LEU A 510 16.69 12.63 -5.95
N ARG A 511 17.32 13.59 -5.26
CA ARG A 511 18.78 13.79 -5.24
C ARG A 511 19.37 13.52 -3.87
N TYR A 512 20.28 12.57 -3.80
CA TYR A 512 21.13 12.28 -2.65
C TYR A 512 22.28 13.28 -2.52
N THR A 513 22.46 13.85 -1.33
CA THR A 513 23.64 14.63 -0.95
C THR A 513 24.31 13.96 0.27
N PRO A 514 25.54 13.41 0.15
CA PRO A 514 26.18 12.59 1.19
C PRO A 514 26.31 13.25 2.58
N THR A 515 26.38 14.58 2.64
CA THR A 515 26.61 15.36 3.87
C THR A 515 25.53 15.21 4.94
N GLN A 516 24.36 14.67 4.58
CA GLN A 516 23.21 14.48 5.48
C GLN A 516 22.89 12.99 5.75
N GLY A 517 23.74 12.06 5.30
CA GLY A 517 23.51 10.61 5.44
C GLY A 517 22.18 10.18 4.79
N PRO A 518 21.45 9.18 5.34
CA PRO A 518 20.16 8.74 4.80
C PRO A 518 19.08 9.82 4.67
N ASN A 519 19.24 10.95 5.37
CA ASN A 519 18.34 12.10 5.29
C ASN A 519 18.69 13.07 4.15
N GLY A 520 19.75 12.80 3.37
CA GLY A 520 20.24 13.66 2.29
C GLY A 520 19.52 13.55 0.95
N TRP A 521 18.46 12.74 0.87
CA TRP A 521 17.58 12.68 -0.30
C TRP A 521 16.55 13.80 -0.25
N ASN A 522 16.48 14.58 -1.32
CA ASN A 522 15.57 15.72 -1.47
C ASN A 522 14.93 15.68 -2.87
N GLU A 523 13.64 16.01 -2.98
CA GLU A 523 12.96 16.21 -4.28
C GLU A 523 13.64 17.36 -5.05
N VAL A 524 13.88 17.15 -6.35
CA VAL A 524 14.37 18.19 -7.29
C VAL A 524 13.31 18.50 -8.34
N TRP A 525 12.58 17.49 -8.80
CA TRP A 525 11.41 17.59 -9.68
C TRP A 525 10.35 16.60 -9.19
N GLY A 526 9.07 16.91 -9.44
CA GLY A 526 7.95 16.08 -8.99
C GLY A 526 7.28 15.28 -10.10
N GLY A 527 6.30 14.47 -9.70
CA GLY A 527 5.60 13.51 -10.56
C GLY A 527 5.96 12.06 -10.19
N ASP A 528 5.41 11.11 -10.96
CA ASP A 528 5.85 9.72 -10.92
C ASP A 528 7.19 9.62 -11.67
N GLY A 529 8.26 9.20 -10.98
CA GLY A 529 9.62 9.67 -11.26
C GLY A 529 10.27 9.13 -12.55
N GLY A 530 10.30 9.96 -13.60
CA GLY A 530 11.00 9.68 -14.87
C GLY A 530 11.80 10.84 -15.43
#